data_AF-A0A1C4PCJ6-F1
#
_entry.id   AF-A0A1C4PCJ6-F1
#
_cell.length_a   1.000
_cell.length_b   1.000
_cell.length_c   1.000
_cell.angle_alpha   90.00
_cell.angle_beta   90.00
_cell.angle_gamma   90.00
#
_symmetry.space_group_name_H-M   'P 1'
#
loop_
_entity.id
_entity.type
_entity.pdbx_description
1 polymer ?
#
loop_
_entity_poly.entity_id
_entity_poly.type
_entity_poly.pdbx_seq_one_letter_code
_entity_poly.pdbx_strand_id
1 'polypeptide(L)' 'AGRPDGVDRANGAGPAPAQLRYVLTHGELEAGASGAAAPLLGVPGIEGSVGVVMLADAVPERVGVRVMEAATEVADALR' A
#
# COMPACT_ATOMS: atom_id res chain seq x y z
N ALA A 1 -7.11 -17.29 -35.36
CA ALA A 1 -5.73 -16.95 -34.93
C ALA A 1 -5.85 -15.98 -33.77
N GLY A 2 -5.42 -16.38 -32.57
CA GLY A 2 -5.62 -15.64 -31.33
C GLY A 2 -4.68 -14.45 -31.17
N ARG A 3 -5.16 -13.42 -30.45
CA ARG A 3 -4.38 -12.25 -30.06
C ARG A 3 -4.45 -12.12 -28.53
N PRO A 4 -3.39 -12.41 -27.77
CA PRO A 4 -3.35 -12.16 -26.35
C PRO A 4 -2.65 -10.83 -26.09
N ASP A 5 -3.42 -9.74 -26.04
CA ASP A 5 -2.89 -8.44 -25.58
C ASP A 5 -3.27 -8.23 -24.10
N GLY A 6 -2.99 -9.26 -23.29
CA GLY A 6 -2.93 -9.18 -21.84
C GLY A 6 -1.52 -8.74 -21.45
N VAL A 7 -1.35 -7.43 -21.22
CA VAL A 7 -0.19 -6.92 -20.49
C VAL A 7 -0.70 -5.92 -19.46
N ASP A 8 -1.17 -6.49 -18.35
CA ASP A 8 -1.06 -5.87 -17.03
C ASP A 8 0.42 -5.51 -16.80
N ARG A 9 0.78 -4.24 -17.00
CA ARG A 9 2.13 -3.72 -16.73
C ARG A 9 2.23 -3.27 -15.28
N ALA A 10 1.91 -4.15 -14.36
CA ALA A 10 2.53 -4.10 -13.05
C ALA A 10 3.96 -4.65 -13.17
N ASN A 11 4.91 -3.95 -12.55
CA ASN A 11 6.22 -4.46 -12.11
C ASN A 11 7.40 -4.37 -13.12
N GLY A 12 7.96 -3.17 -13.26
CA GLY A 12 9.33 -2.93 -13.71
C GLY A 12 10.19 -2.38 -12.56
N ALA A 13 10.92 -3.25 -11.88
CA ALA A 13 11.78 -2.95 -10.75
C ALA A 13 13.06 -2.21 -11.17
N GLY A 14 13.22 -0.98 -10.67
CA GLY A 14 14.52 -0.39 -10.32
C GLY A 14 14.59 -0.24 -8.80
N PRO A 15 15.76 -0.18 -8.16
CA PRO A 15 15.83 0.05 -6.73
C PRO A 15 15.36 1.48 -6.43
N ALA A 16 14.06 1.61 -6.16
CA ALA A 16 13.46 2.82 -5.62
C ALA A 16 14.14 3.12 -4.27
N PRO A 17 14.41 4.39 -3.96
CA PRO A 17 15.16 4.77 -2.77
C PRO A 17 14.52 4.11 -1.56
N ALA A 18 15.31 3.41 -0.75
CA ALA A 18 14.85 2.99 0.56
C ALA A 18 14.34 4.24 1.28
N GLN A 19 13.01 4.45 1.39
CA GLN A 19 12.35 5.40 2.32
C GLN A 19 10.83 5.62 2.16
N LEU A 20 10.05 4.81 1.43
CA LEU A 20 8.59 4.78 1.61
C LEU A 20 8.17 3.39 2.08
N ARG A 21 7.86 3.24 3.38
CA ARG A 21 7.35 1.99 3.96
C ARG A 21 5.83 1.91 3.88
N TYR A 22 5.25 2.45 2.81
CA TYR A 22 3.83 2.33 2.51
C TYR A 22 3.60 2.31 1.01
N VAL A 23 2.51 1.67 0.59
CA VAL A 23 2.04 1.56 -0.79
C VAL A 23 0.83 2.47 -0.95
N LEU A 24 0.75 3.17 -2.09
CA LEU A 24 -0.44 3.92 -2.50
C LEU A 24 -1.21 3.12 -3.56
N THR A 25 -2.52 3.04 -3.41
CA THR A 25 -3.43 2.44 -4.39
C THR A 25 -4.34 3.52 -4.97
N HIS A 26 -4.60 3.44 -6.27
CA HIS A 26 -5.50 4.36 -6.99
C HIS A 26 -6.48 3.52 -7.80
N GLY A 27 -7.79 3.71 -7.59
CA GLY A 27 -8.84 3.20 -8.47
C GLY A 27 -9.17 1.70 -8.40
N GLU A 28 -8.54 0.92 -7.51
CA GLU A 28 -8.64 -0.56 -7.49
C GLU A 28 -9.69 -1.11 -6.48
N LEU A 29 -10.34 -0.26 -5.68
CA LEU A 29 -11.35 -0.69 -4.70
C LEU A 29 -12.78 -0.38 -5.20
N GLU A 30 -13.00 0.84 -5.67
CA GLU A 30 -14.15 1.30 -6.46
C GLU A 30 -13.66 2.46 -7.36
N ALA A 31 -14.35 2.74 -8.47
CA ALA A 31 -13.98 3.86 -9.35
C ALA A 31 -14.02 5.19 -8.56
N GLY A 32 -12.86 5.80 -8.36
CA GLY A 32 -12.71 7.04 -7.58
C GLY A 32 -12.30 6.84 -6.12
N ALA A 33 -11.94 5.62 -5.69
CA ALA A 33 -11.33 5.38 -4.40
C ALA A 33 -9.80 5.29 -4.50
N SER A 34 -9.11 5.78 -3.48
CA SER A 34 -7.65 5.66 -3.34
C SER A 34 -7.31 5.19 -1.91
N GLY A 35 -6.09 4.71 -1.70
CA GLY A 35 -5.71 4.18 -0.40
C GLY A 35 -4.21 4.21 -0.15
N ALA A 36 -3.85 4.09 1.13
CA ALA A 36 -2.47 3.94 1.58
C ALA A 36 -2.38 2.80 2.57
N ALA A 37 -1.38 1.94 2.45
CA ALA A 37 -1.15 0.83 3.36
C ALA A 37 0.33 0.66 3.72
N ALA A 38 0.65 0.35 4.97
CA ALA A 38 1.99 0.07 5.46
C ALA A 38 2.08 -1.35 6.06
N PRO A 39 3.21 -2.06 5.88
CA PRO A 39 3.37 -3.43 6.36
C PRO A 39 3.56 -3.47 7.88
N LEU A 40 3.05 -4.54 8.50
CA LEU A 40 3.37 -4.88 9.89
C LEU A 40 4.71 -5.62 9.91
N LEU A 41 5.73 -5.04 10.56
CA LEU A 41 7.09 -5.60 10.57
C LEU A 41 7.47 -6.07 11.98
N GLY A 42 8.20 -7.19 12.06
CA GLY A 42 8.74 -7.69 13.32
C GLY A 42 7.72 -8.31 14.27
N VAL A 43 6.58 -8.77 13.74
CA VAL A 43 5.54 -9.51 14.48
C VAL A 43 5.59 -10.99 14.06
N PRO A 44 6.10 -11.90 14.92
CA PRO A 44 6.25 -13.31 14.57
C PRO A 44 4.91 -13.95 14.19
N GLY A 45 4.86 -14.62 13.05
CA GLY A 45 3.67 -15.35 12.59
C GLY A 45 2.56 -14.47 12.01
N ILE A 46 2.77 -13.16 11.84
CA ILE A 46 1.81 -12.26 11.20
C ILE A 46 2.39 -11.74 9.88
N GLU A 47 1.66 -12.00 8.80
CA GLU A 47 1.85 -11.36 7.50
C GLU A 47 0.63 -10.46 7.25
N GLY A 48 0.82 -9.15 7.41
CA GLY A 48 -0.30 -8.21 7.40
C GLY A 48 0.11 -6.77 7.15
N SER A 49 -0.90 -5.91 6.99
CA SER A 49 -0.73 -4.47 6.77
C SER A 49 -1.83 -3.68 7.46
N VAL A 50 -1.56 -2.41 7.73
CA VAL A 50 -2.55 -1.41 8.15
C VAL A 50 -2.71 -0.44 7.01
N GLY A 51 -3.95 -0.12 6.65
CA GLY A 51 -4.23 0.83 5.58
C GLY A 51 -5.53 1.59 5.77
N VAL A 52 -5.67 2.65 4.99
CA VAL A 52 -6.85 3.51 4.92
C VAL A 52 -7.33 3.61 3.49
N VAL A 53 -8.64 3.77 3.34
CA VAL A 53 -9.32 3.95 2.06
C VAL A 53 -10.02 5.31 2.08
N MET A 54 -9.95 6.02 0.96
CA MET A 54 -10.58 7.31 0.75
C MET A 54 -11.54 7.19 -0.42
N LEU A 55 -12.73 7.78 -0.27
CA LEU A 55 -13.66 8.03 -1.38
C LEU A 55 -13.24 9.31 -2.13
N ALA A 56 -11.97 9.33 -2.54
CA ALA A 56 -11.32 10.41 -3.25
C ALA A 56 -10.31 9.82 -4.23
N ASP A 57 -10.04 10.55 -5.31
CA ASP A 57 -9.18 10.15 -6.41
C ASP A 57 -7.68 10.11 -6.05
N ALA A 58 -7.28 10.75 -4.95
CA ALA A 58 -5.89 10.79 -4.52
C ALA A 58 -5.74 10.69 -2.99
N VAL A 59 -4.59 10.15 -2.59
CA VAL A 59 -4.14 10.13 -1.20
C VAL A 59 -3.28 11.37 -0.90
N PRO A 60 -3.66 12.21 0.08
CA PRO A 60 -2.80 13.31 0.50
C PRO A 60 -1.46 12.79 1.07
N GLU A 61 -0.35 13.45 0.72
CA GLU A 61 1.02 13.03 1.10
C GLU A 61 1.17 12.73 2.60
N ARG A 62 0.57 13.56 3.46
CA ARG A 62 0.61 13.40 4.92
C ARG A 62 0.04 12.06 5.41
N VAL A 63 -0.86 11.44 4.65
CA VAL A 63 -1.56 10.23 5.10
C VAL A 63 -0.64 9.03 5.11
N GLY A 64 0.27 8.91 4.13
CA GLY A 64 1.22 7.79 4.10
C GLY A 64 2.09 7.72 5.37
N VAL A 65 2.57 8.88 5.85
CA VAL A 65 3.32 8.99 7.10
C VAL A 65 2.49 8.53 8.30
N ARG A 66 1.21 8.96 8.39
CA ARG A 66 0.32 8.53 9.48
C ARG A 66 -0.02 7.05 9.46
N VAL A 67 -0.16 6.47 8.27
CA VAL A 67 -0.39 5.02 8.10
C VAL A 67 0.83 4.22 8.56
N MET A 68 2.05 4.71 8.30
CA MET A 68 3.27 4.10 8.84
C MET A 68 3.35 4.17 10.37
N GLU A 69 3.02 5.32 10.97
CA GLU A 69 2.97 5.49 12.42
C GLU A 69 1.98 4.49 13.03
N ALA A 70 0.75 4.43 12.50
CA ALA A 70 -0.27 3.48 12.94
C ALA A 70 0.16 2.01 12.78
N ALA A 71 0.79 1.65 11.64
CA ALA A 71 1.32 0.31 11.44
C ALA A 71 2.40 -0.06 12.46
N THR A 72 3.21 0.91 12.89
CA THR A 72 4.22 0.71 13.93
C THR A 72 3.57 0.47 15.29
N GLU A 73 2.59 1.30 15.67
CA GLU A 73 1.84 1.14 16.92
C GLU A 73 1.11 -0.21 17.00
N VAL A 74 0.48 -0.64 15.89
CA VAL A 74 -0.17 -1.95 15.81
C VAL A 74 0.85 -3.08 15.90
N ALA A 75 1.99 -2.97 15.20
CA ALA A 75 3.04 -3.98 15.28
C ALA A 75 3.61 -4.12 16.71
N ASP A 76 3.78 -3.02 17.43
CA ASP A 76 4.26 -3.05 18.81
C ASP A 76 3.22 -3.62 19.77
N ALA A 77 1.92 -3.40 19.53
CA ALA A 77 0.84 -3.99 20.33
C ALA A 77 0.65 -5.51 20.12
N LEU A 78 1.11 -6.04 18.98
CA LEU A 78 0.97 -7.44 18.60
C LEU A 78 2.21 -8.31 18.91
N ARG A 79 3.31 -7.70 19.40
CA ARG A 79 4.55 -8.39 19.77
C ARG A 79 4.47 -8.98 21.17
#